data_AF-A0A4U2ZYW9-F1
#
_entry.id   AF-A0A4U2ZYW9-F1
#
_cell.length_a   1.000
_cell.length_b   1.000
_cell.length_c   1.000
_cell.angle_alpha   90.00
_cell.angle_beta   90.00
_cell.angle_gamma   90.00
#
_symmetry.space_group_name_H-M   'P 1'
#
loop_
_entity.id
_entity.type
_entity.pdbx_description
1 polymer ?
#
loop_
_entity_poly.entity_id
_entity_poly.type
_entity_poly.pdbx_seq_one_letter_code
_entity_poly.pdbx_strand_id
1 'polypeptide(L)'
;LIFVFIGLTLSGIILSFMPSMNVYTFGCLLVAFCAGIGNGTIFKLVPMYFSEQAGIVNGLVSALGGLGGFFPPLILTLLFQLTGHYAIGFMALSEVALACLIITVWMYSQEKLLV
;
A
#
# COMPACT_ATOMS: atom_id res chain seq x y z
N LEU A 1 7.15 7.55 3.59
CA LEU A 1 6.63 6.21 3.19
C LEU A 1 6.48 5.25 4.38
N ILE A 2 7.43 5.21 5.33
CA ILE A 2 7.32 4.35 6.55
C ILE A 2 5.96 4.49 7.24
N PHE A 3 5.54 5.72 7.58
CA PHE A 3 4.24 5.98 8.20
C PHE A 3 3.05 5.45 7.38
N VAL A 4 3.11 5.61 6.05
CA VAL A 4 2.05 5.15 5.14
C VAL A 4 1.94 3.63 5.19
N PHE A 5 3.06 2.90 5.08
CA PHE A 5 3.03 1.44 5.11
C PHE A 5 2.65 0.88 6.48
N ILE A 6 3.01 1.54 7.59
CA ILE A 6 2.49 1.19 8.92
C ILE A 6 0.96 1.31 8.94
N GLY A 7 0.43 2.45 8.49
CA GLY A 7 -1.02 2.68 8.45
C GLY A 7 -1.77 1.67 7.58
N LEU A 8 -1.23 1.33 6.41
CA LEU A 8 -1.81 0.33 5.51
C LEU A 8 -1.77 -1.08 6.12
N THR A 9 -0.65 -1.46 6.75
CA THR A 9 -0.50 -2.76 7.43
C THR A 9 -1.53 -2.90 8.54
N LEU A 10 -1.62 -1.91 9.44
CA LEU A 10 -2.57 -1.91 10.56
C LEU A 10 -4.02 -1.95 10.07
N SER A 11 -4.35 -1.15 9.05
CA SER A 11 -5.69 -1.13 8.48
C SER A 11 -6.07 -2.47 7.85
N GLY A 12 -5.13 -3.13 7.15
CA GLY A 12 -5.36 -4.47 6.59
C GLY A 12 -5.63 -5.52 7.66
N ILE A 13 -4.90 -5.48 8.78
CA ILE A 13 -5.13 -6.36 9.94
C ILE A 13 -6.54 -6.10 10.50
N ILE A 14 -6.90 -4.84 10.74
CA ILE A 14 -8.21 -4.47 11.27
C ILE A 14 -9.34 -4.97 10.37
N LEU A 15 -9.22 -4.78 9.05
CA LEU A 15 -10.23 -5.22 8.08
C LEU A 15 -10.32 -6.76 7.99
N SER A 16 -9.23 -7.47 8.21
CA SER A 16 -9.20 -8.94 8.20
C SER A 16 -10.06 -9.58 9.30
N PHE A 17 -10.20 -8.94 10.46
CA PHE A 17 -10.94 -9.50 11.59
C PHE A 17 -12.47 -9.32 11.49
N MET A 18 -12.98 -8.89 10.33
CA MET A 18 -14.41 -8.64 10.08
C MET A 18 -15.09 -7.87 11.23
N PRO A 19 -14.58 -6.67 11.58
CA PRO A 19 -15.05 -5.96 12.75
C PRO A 19 -16.44 -5.33 12.48
N SER A 20 -17.07 -4.80 13.52
CA SER A 20 -18.37 -4.11 13.39
C SER A 20 -18.33 -3.00 12.33
N MET A 21 -19.49 -2.67 11.75
CA MET A 21 -19.60 -1.72 10.62
C MET A 21 -18.82 -0.41 10.85
N ASN A 22 -18.87 0.14 12.06
CA ASN A 22 -18.16 1.37 12.42
C ASN A 22 -16.64 1.24 12.28
N VAL A 23 -16.07 0.12 12.74
CA VAL A 23 -14.62 -0.14 12.68
C VAL A 23 -14.20 -0.44 11.24
N TYR A 24 -15.05 -1.13 10.48
CA TYR A 24 -14.79 -1.39 9.06
C TYR A 24 -14.71 -0.08 8.26
N THR A 25 -15.68 0.83 8.43
CA THR A 25 -15.65 2.16 7.79
C THR A 25 -14.40 2.95 8.19
N PHE A 26 -14.05 2.94 9.48
CA PHE A 26 -12.83 3.59 9.95
C PHE A 26 -11.57 3.01 9.30
N GLY A 27 -11.48 1.68 9.19
CA GLY A 27 -10.38 1.00 8.52
C GLY A 27 -10.26 1.40 7.04
N CYS A 28 -11.37 1.44 6.30
CA CYS A 28 -11.36 1.89 4.90
C CYS A 28 -10.95 3.35 4.75
N LEU A 29 -11.41 4.24 5.63
CA LEU A 29 -11.00 5.66 5.62
C LEU A 29 -9.51 5.81 5.93
N LEU A 30 -8.98 5.01 6.85
CA LEU A 30 -7.56 5.00 7.18
C LEU A 30 -6.72 4.52 5.99
N VAL A 31 -7.15 3.45 5.29
CA VAL A 31 -6.53 3.02 4.02
C VAL A 31 -6.54 4.15 3.00
N ALA A 32 -7.69 4.78 2.77
CA ALA A 32 -7.82 5.86 1.79
C ALA A 32 -6.90 7.05 2.12
N PHE A 33 -6.83 7.44 3.39
CA PHE A 33 -5.95 8.50 3.87
C PHE A 33 -4.47 8.16 3.66
N CYS A 34 -4.03 6.99 4.12
CA CYS A 34 -2.64 6.55 3.97
C CYS A 34 -2.26 6.39 2.49
N ALA A 35 -3.11 5.77 1.67
CA ALA A 35 -2.88 5.60 0.24
C ALA A 35 -2.82 6.94 -0.50
N GLY A 36 -3.66 7.91 -0.12
CA GLY A 36 -3.62 9.27 -0.67
C GLY A 36 -2.28 9.96 -0.40
N ILE A 37 -1.79 9.90 0.84
CA ILE A 37 -0.47 10.44 1.21
C ILE A 37 0.64 9.69 0.47
N GLY A 38 0.54 8.36 0.37
CA GLY A 38 1.49 7.52 -0.36
C GLY A 38 1.64 7.94 -1.81
N ASN A 39 0.54 8.04 -2.54
CA ASN A 39 0.53 8.46 -3.94
C ASN A 39 1.16 9.86 -4.12
N GLY A 40 0.74 10.85 -3.32
CA GLY A 40 1.32 12.18 -3.38
C GLY A 40 2.82 12.21 -3.09
N THR A 41 3.28 11.37 -2.16
CA THR A 41 4.71 11.22 -1.83
C THR A 41 5.49 10.65 -3.01
N ILE A 42 5.01 9.59 -3.66
CA ILE A 42 5.67 8.98 -4.81
C ILE A 42 5.76 9.95 -5.98
N PHE A 43 4.66 10.63 -6.31
CA PHE A 43 4.63 11.63 -7.39
C PHE A 43 5.56 12.83 -7.15
N LYS A 44 5.90 13.13 -5.89
CA LYS A 44 6.91 14.12 -5.53
C LYS A 44 8.34 13.57 -5.57
N LEU A 45 8.55 12.32 -5.15
CA LEU A 45 9.88 11.72 -5.07
C LEU A 45 10.46 11.36 -6.44
N VAL A 46 9.65 10.85 -7.36
CA VAL A 46 10.09 10.45 -8.71
C VAL A 46 10.85 11.58 -9.45
N PRO A 47 10.30 12.80 -9.62
CA PRO A 47 11.01 13.88 -10.30
C PRO A 47 12.22 14.42 -9.52
N MET A 48 12.31 14.16 -8.21
CA MET A 48 13.46 14.57 -7.39
C MET A 48 14.70 13.70 -7.67
N TYR A 49 14.49 12.39 -7.85
CA TYR A 49 15.60 11.46 -8.15
C TYR A 49 15.90 11.33 -9.65
N PHE A 50 14.89 11.48 -10.51
CA PHE A 50 15.03 11.32 -11.96
C PHE A 50 14.63 12.61 -12.69
N SER A 51 15.31 13.72 -12.39
CA SER A 51 14.96 15.04 -12.92
C SER A 51 15.01 15.12 -14.45
N GLU A 52 15.99 14.49 -15.10
CA GLU A 52 16.13 14.50 -16.56
C GLU A 52 15.08 13.64 -17.28
N GLN A 53 14.52 12.63 -16.61
CA GLN A 53 13.61 11.64 -17.21
C GLN A 53 12.29 11.51 -16.44
N ALA A 54 11.90 12.55 -15.71
CA ALA A 54 10.79 12.52 -14.77
C ALA A 54 9.48 12.07 -15.41
N GLY A 55 9.19 12.53 -16.64
CA GLY A 55 7.97 12.15 -17.36
C GLY A 55 7.88 10.65 -17.68
N ILE A 56 8.99 10.05 -18.12
CA ILE A 56 9.06 8.62 -18.49
C ILE A 56 8.90 7.75 -17.23
N VAL A 57 9.67 8.04 -16.19
CA VAL A 57 9.61 7.27 -14.94
C VAL A 57 8.24 7.42 -14.29
N ASN A 58 7.68 8.63 -14.28
CA ASN A 58 6.37 8.86 -13.70
C ASN A 58 5.24 8.16 -14.48
N GLY A 59 5.35 8.13 -15.82
CA GLY A 59 4.43 7.37 -16.67
C GLY A 59 4.46 5.86 -16.37
N LEU A 60 5.66 5.29 -16.23
CA LEU A 60 5.83 3.86 -15.91
C LEU A 60 5.32 3.52 -14.51
N VAL A 61 5.65 4.34 -13.51
CA VAL A 61 5.15 4.18 -12.13
C VAL A 61 3.62 4.30 -12.10
N SER A 62 3.05 5.25 -12.84
CA SER A 62 1.59 5.41 -12.94
C SER A 62 0.92 4.22 -13.61
N ALA A 63 1.53 3.65 -14.66
CA ALA A 63 1.00 2.47 -15.33
C ALA A 63 0.99 1.25 -14.39
N LEU A 64 2.10 1.00 -13.68
CA LEU A 64 2.18 -0.08 -12.69
C LEU A 64 1.23 0.17 -11.51
N GLY A 65 1.11 1.41 -11.04
CA GLY A 65 0.17 1.79 -9.98
C GLY A 65 -1.29 1.58 -10.39
N GLY A 66 -1.63 1.93 -11.63
CA GLY A 66 -2.95 1.68 -12.22
C GLY A 66 -3.29 0.18 -12.27
N LEU A 67 -2.36 -0.64 -12.76
CA LEU A 67 -2.50 -2.11 -12.74
C LEU A 67 -2.65 -2.65 -11.32
N GLY A 68 -1.84 -2.15 -10.39
CA GLY A 68 -1.89 -2.51 -8.98
C GLY A 68 -3.24 -2.19 -8.33
N GLY A 69 -3.93 -1.12 -8.75
CA GLY A 69 -5.25 -0.74 -8.23
C GLY A 69 -6.36 -1.78 -8.49
N PHE A 70 -6.24 -2.55 -9.58
CA PHE A 70 -7.20 -3.62 -9.91
C PHE A 70 -6.92 -4.93 -9.17
N PHE A 71 -5.71 -5.11 -8.66
CA PHE A 71 -5.26 -6.36 -8.06
C PHE A 71 -6.00 -6.71 -6.74
N PRO A 72 -6.18 -5.79 -5.77
CA PRO A 72 -6.92 -6.10 -4.54
C PRO A 72 -8.36 -6.53 -4.79
N PRO A 73 -9.19 -5.82 -5.58
CA PRO A 73 -10.56 -6.27 -5.85
C PRO A 73 -10.65 -7.65 -6.52
N LEU A 74 -9.76 -7.94 -7.47
CA LEU A 74 -9.69 -9.22 -8.16
C LEU A 74 -9.37 -10.37 -7.18
N ILE A 75 -8.33 -10.21 -6.35
CA ILE A 75 -7.94 -11.22 -5.38
C ILE A 75 -9.00 -11.40 -4.29
N LEU A 76 -9.54 -10.30 -3.74
CA LEU A 76 -10.57 -10.38 -2.71
C LEU A 76 -11.81 -11.10 -3.24
N THR A 77 -12.23 -10.80 -4.46
CA THR A 77 -13.39 -11.47 -5.09
C THR A 77 -13.12 -12.96 -5.30
N LEU A 78 -11.95 -13.32 -5.81
CA LEU A 78 -11.56 -14.72 -6.02
C LEU A 78 -11.52 -15.50 -4.70
N LEU A 79 -10.85 -14.96 -3.68
CA LEU A 79 -10.74 -15.59 -2.36
C LEU A 79 -12.11 -15.70 -1.68
N PHE A 80 -12.97 -14.71 -1.84
CA PHE A 80 -14.34 -14.78 -1.34
C PHE A 80 -15.15 -15.89 -2.00
N GLN A 81 -15.02 -16.06 -3.32
CA GLN A 81 -15.69 -17.17 -4.02
C GLN A 81 -15.21 -18.55 -3.55
N LEU A 82 -13.93 -18.67 -3.18
CA LEU A 82 -13.33 -19.93 -2.74
C LEU A 82 -13.55 -20.24 -1.25
N THR A 83 -13.53 -19.23 -0.39
CA THR A 83 -13.48 -19.40 1.09
C THR A 83 -14.70 -18.81 1.81
N GLY A 84 -15.54 -18.05 1.11
CA GLY A 84 -16.69 -17.35 1.67
C GLY A 84 -16.34 -16.15 2.56
N HIS A 85 -15.06 -15.80 2.74
CA HIS A 85 -14.62 -14.74 3.64
C HIS A 85 -13.56 -13.84 3.00
N TYR A 86 -13.64 -12.53 3.27
CA TYR A 86 -12.64 -11.55 2.79
C TYR A 86 -11.40 -11.44 3.68
N ALA A 87 -11.42 -12.06 4.87
CA ALA A 87 -10.36 -11.97 5.87
C ALA A 87 -8.97 -12.30 5.28
N ILE A 88 -8.86 -13.42 4.57
CA ILE A 88 -7.61 -13.88 3.97
C ILE A 88 -7.07 -12.86 2.95
N GLY A 89 -7.95 -12.23 2.17
CA GLY A 89 -7.56 -11.21 1.20
C GLY A 89 -7.01 -9.96 1.87
N PHE A 90 -7.66 -9.46 2.94
CA PHE A 90 -7.17 -8.32 3.71
C PHE A 90 -5.87 -8.62 4.46
N MET A 91 -5.72 -9.84 4.97
CA MET A 91 -4.48 -10.27 5.62
C MET A 91 -3.31 -10.32 4.64
N ALA A 92 -3.52 -10.89 3.44
CA ALA A 92 -2.50 -10.91 2.39
C ALA A 92 -2.09 -9.48 1.97
N LEU A 93 -3.04 -8.55 1.84
CA LEU A 93 -2.73 -7.14 1.57
C LEU A 93 -1.90 -6.50 2.70
N SER A 94 -2.20 -6.85 3.95
CA SER A 94 -1.42 -6.40 5.11
C SER A 94 0.01 -6.93 5.08
N GLU A 95 0.20 -8.20 4.76
CA GLU A 95 1.53 -8.81 4.65
C GLU A 95 2.36 -8.17 3.53
N VAL A 96 1.76 -7.86 2.38
CA VAL A 96 2.43 -7.12 1.30
C VAL A 96 2.82 -5.71 1.77
N ALA A 97 1.92 -5.00 2.46
CA ALA A 97 2.23 -3.68 3.03
C ALA A 97 3.36 -3.75 4.07
N LEU A 98 3.39 -4.81 4.89
CA LEU A 98 4.43 -5.08 5.87
C LEU A 98 5.78 -5.37 5.20
N ALA A 99 5.80 -6.15 4.12
CA ALA A 99 7.01 -6.37 3.33
C ALA A 99 7.55 -5.05 2.76
N CYS A 100 6.68 -4.21 2.20
CA CYS A 100 7.06 -2.86 1.73
C CYS A 100 7.58 -1.98 2.88
N LEU A 101 7.01 -2.08 4.08
CA LEU A 101 7.49 -1.38 5.27
C LEU A 101 8.92 -1.82 5.62
N ILE A 102 9.18 -3.12 5.69
CA ILE A 102 10.51 -3.67 6.00
C ILE A 102 11.54 -3.18 4.99
N ILE A 103 11.22 -3.26 3.69
CA ILE A 103 12.11 -2.78 2.62
C ILE A 103 12.39 -1.29 2.79
N THR A 104 11.37 -0.48 3.06
CA THR A 104 11.53 0.97 3.26
C THR A 104 12.41 1.29 4.46
N VAL A 105 12.23 0.58 5.59
CA VAL A 105 13.05 0.76 6.80
C VAL A 105 14.48 0.31 6.57
N TRP A 106 14.68 -0.79 5.84
CA TRP A 106 16.00 -1.30 5.48
C TRP A 106 16.76 -0.30 4.60
N MET A 107 16.12 0.22 3.55
CA MET A 107 16.71 1.25 2.68
C MET A 107 17.07 2.52 3.46
N TYR A 108 16.19 2.98 4.35
CA TYR A 108 16.46 4.14 5.21
C TYR A 108 17.65 3.92 6.16
N SER A 109 17.81 2.68 6.65
CA SER A 109 18.94 2.33 7.51
C SER A 109 20.26 2.30 6.74
N GLN A 110 20.25 1.86 5.49
CA GLN A 110 21.44 1.88 4.62
C GLN A 110 21.87 3.32 4.30
N GLU A 111 20.93 4.22 4.02
CA GLU A 111 21.22 5.63 3.76
C GLU A 111 21.92 6.29 4.95
N LYS A 112 21.49 6.00 6.19
CA LYS A 112 22.15 6.49 7.41
C LYS A 112 23.55 5.94 7.66
N LEU A 113 23.90 4.79 7.08
CA LEU A 113 25.23 4.19 7.25
C LEU A 113 26.24 4.73 6.23
N LEU A 114 25.76 5.36 5.16
CA LEU A 114 26.58 5.92 4.08
C LEU A 114 26.85 7.44 4.24
N VAL A 115 26.23 8.08 5.24
CA VAL A 115 26.40 9.50 5.63
C VAL A 115 27.13 9.57 6.96
#